data_AF-A6HTM8-F1
#
_entry.id   AF-A6HTM8-F1
#
_cell.length_a   1.000
_cell.length_b   1.000
_cell.length_c   1.000
_cell.angle_alpha   90.00
_cell.angle_beta   90.00
_cell.angle_gamma   90.00
#
_symmetry.space_group_name_H-M   'P 1'
#
loop_
_entity.id
_entity.type
_entity.pdbx_description
1 polymer ?
#
loop_
_entity_poly.entity_id
_entity_poly.type
_entity_poly.pdbx_seq_one_letter_code
_entity_poly.pdbx_strand_id
1 'polypeptide(L)'
;MRDSGRKSLAQLENLCKQLYETTDTTTRLQAEKALVEFTNSPDCLSKCQLLLERGSSSYSQLLAATCLTKLVSRTNNPLPLEQRIDIRNYVLNYLATRPKLATFVTQALIQLYARITKLGWFDCQKDDYVFRNAITDVTRFLQDSVEYCIIGVTILSQLTNEINQVSATAFFIE
;
A
#
# COMPACT_ATOMS: atom_id res chain seq x y z
N MET A 1 25.33 -1.49 13.14
CA MET A 1 24.19 -0.78 12.50
C MET A 1 22.97 -1.67 12.20
N ARG A 2 23.10 -2.95 11.79
CA ARG A 2 21.95 -3.83 11.46
C ARG A 2 20.99 -4.14 12.65
N ASP A 3 21.47 -4.05 13.89
CA ASP A 3 20.68 -4.39 15.08
C ASP A 3 19.67 -3.30 15.48
N SER A 4 19.98 -2.02 15.24
CA SER A 4 19.09 -0.90 15.57
C SER A 4 17.84 -0.84 14.68
N GLY A 5 17.99 -1.16 13.39
CA GLY A 5 16.88 -1.23 12.44
C GLY A 5 15.89 -2.36 12.78
N ARG A 6 16.38 -3.53 13.20
CA ARG A 6 15.54 -4.66 13.61
C ARG A 6 14.73 -4.35 14.87
N LYS A 7 15.33 -3.68 15.85
CA LYS A 7 14.64 -3.21 17.06
C LYS A 7 13.53 -2.21 16.74
N SER A 8 13.78 -1.30 15.79
CA SER A 8 12.76 -0.33 15.36
C SER A 8 11.56 -0.98 14.65
N LEU A 9 11.79 -2.04 13.86
CA LEU A 9 10.70 -2.79 13.19
C LEU A 9 9.88 -3.59 14.19
N ALA A 10 10.53 -4.28 15.13
CA ALA A 10 9.83 -5.03 16.17
C ALA A 10 8.96 -4.12 17.05
N GLN A 11 9.40 -2.89 17.30
CA GLN A 11 8.60 -1.89 17.99
C GLN A 11 7.37 -1.50 17.17
N LEU A 12 7.51 -1.24 15.87
CA LEU A 12 6.37 -0.94 14.99
C LEU A 12 5.35 -2.10 14.96
N GLU A 13 5.82 -3.34 14.87
CA GLU A 13 4.97 -4.53 14.92
C GLU A 13 4.17 -4.61 16.24
N ASN A 14 4.81 -4.28 17.37
CA ASN A 14 4.14 -4.23 18.67
C ASN A 14 3.09 -3.11 18.72
N LEU A 15 3.40 -1.91 18.20
CA LEU A 15 2.44 -0.81 18.11
C LEU A 15 1.23 -1.19 17.23
N CYS A 16 1.43 -1.89 16.12
CA CYS A 16 0.33 -2.43 15.31
C CYS A 16 -0.54 -3.37 16.14
N LYS A 17 0.07 -4.30 16.86
CA LYS A 17 -0.63 -5.27 17.68
C LYS A 17 -1.46 -4.57 18.76
N GLN A 18 -0.87 -3.60 19.45
CA GLN A 18 -1.57 -2.78 20.45
C GLN A 18 -2.75 -2.03 19.84
N LEU A 19 -2.62 -1.45 18.65
CA LEU A 19 -3.70 -0.72 17.99
C LEU A 19 -4.96 -1.58 17.77
N TYR A 20 -4.79 -2.86 17.43
CA TYR A 20 -5.90 -3.76 17.08
C TYR A 20 -6.36 -4.70 18.20
N GLU A 21 -5.48 -5.06 19.15
CA GLU A 21 -5.78 -6.08 20.16
C GLU A 21 -5.98 -5.52 21.58
N THR A 22 -5.50 -4.31 21.88
CA THR A 22 -5.63 -3.77 23.25
C THR A 22 -7.07 -3.33 23.55
N THR A 23 -7.52 -3.58 24.78
CA THR A 23 -8.78 -3.06 25.31
C THR A 23 -8.62 -1.73 26.05
N ASP A 24 -7.38 -1.34 26.37
CA ASP A 24 -7.08 -0.06 27.01
C ASP A 24 -7.03 1.09 25.99
N THR A 25 -7.96 2.02 26.12
CA THR A 25 -8.06 3.22 25.27
C THR A 25 -6.78 4.04 25.29
N THR A 26 -6.09 4.15 26.44
CA THR A 26 -4.88 4.98 26.55
C THR A 26 -3.74 4.40 25.73
N THR A 27 -3.49 3.10 25.88
CA THR A 27 -2.50 2.35 25.09
C THR A 27 -2.80 2.42 23.60
N ARG A 28 -4.09 2.27 23.21
CA ARG A 28 -4.50 2.35 21.80
C ARG A 28 -4.21 3.72 21.19
N LEU A 29 -4.53 4.80 21.91
CA LEU A 29 -4.26 6.18 21.46
C LEU A 29 -2.77 6.48 21.36
N GLN A 30 -1.96 5.98 22.30
CA GLN A 30 -0.50 6.12 22.25
C GLN A 30 0.09 5.39 21.04
N ALA A 31 -0.38 4.16 20.77
CA ALA A 31 0.04 3.40 19.60
C ALA A 31 -0.36 4.12 18.30
N GLU A 32 -1.60 4.60 18.20
CA GLU A 32 -2.07 5.37 17.04
C GLU A 32 -1.21 6.61 16.80
N LYS A 33 -0.94 7.40 17.85
CA LYS A 33 -0.09 8.60 17.75
C LYS A 33 1.29 8.26 17.20
N ALA A 34 1.95 7.24 17.75
CA ALA A 34 3.27 6.81 17.30
C ALA A 34 3.27 6.33 15.85
N LEU A 35 2.21 5.64 15.41
CA LEU A 35 2.05 5.17 14.03
C LEU A 35 1.78 6.32 13.04
N VAL A 36 1.05 7.36 13.47
CA VAL A 36 0.87 8.59 12.69
C VAL A 36 2.20 9.33 12.53
N GLU A 37 2.97 9.49 13.61
CA GLU A 37 4.31 10.07 13.55
C GLU A 37 5.24 9.28 12.62
N PHE A 38 5.23 7.94 12.72
CA PHE A 38 5.96 7.07 11.82
C PHE A 38 5.57 7.29 10.36
N THR A 39 4.27 7.38 10.05
CA THR A 39 3.80 7.60 8.67
C THR A 39 4.38 8.89 8.09
N ASN A 40 4.54 9.93 8.92
CA ASN A 40 5.08 11.24 8.55
C ASN A 40 6.62 11.30 8.53
N SER A 41 7.30 10.26 9.01
CA SER A 41 8.76 10.19 9.00
C SER A 41 9.34 9.95 7.59
N PRO A 42 10.57 10.40 7.31
CA PRO A 42 11.25 10.14 6.03
C PRO A 42 11.55 8.66 5.80
N ASP A 43 11.67 7.86 6.87
CA ASP A 43 11.96 6.42 6.80
C ASP A 43 10.71 5.57 6.49
N CYS A 44 9.52 6.19 6.38
CA CYS A 44 8.25 5.50 6.25
C CYS A 44 8.28 4.50 5.08
N LEU A 45 8.72 4.93 3.89
CA LEU A 45 8.80 4.09 2.69
C LEU A 45 9.66 2.84 2.93
N SER A 46 10.91 3.04 3.32
CA SER A 46 11.89 1.96 3.51
C SER A 46 11.44 0.98 4.59
N LYS A 47 10.87 1.47 5.70
CA LYS A 47 10.35 0.62 6.78
C LYS A 47 9.10 -0.15 6.35
N CYS A 48 8.20 0.44 5.56
CA CYS A 48 7.03 -0.27 5.04
C CYS A 48 7.43 -1.42 4.10
N GLN A 49 8.43 -1.21 3.23
CA GLN A 49 8.97 -2.28 2.38
C GLN A 49 9.54 -3.43 3.22
N LEU A 50 10.34 -3.12 4.25
CA LEU A 50 10.89 -4.13 5.15
C LEU A 50 9.81 -4.90 5.94
N LEU A 51 8.73 -4.24 6.37
CA LEU A 51 7.61 -4.90 7.04
C LEU A 51 6.89 -5.87 6.10
N LEU A 52 6.67 -5.47 4.84
CA LEU A 52 6.05 -6.33 3.82
C LEU A 52 6.96 -7.51 3.46
N GLU A 53 8.26 -7.28 3.27
CA GLU A 53 9.24 -8.33 3.00
C GLU A 53 9.29 -9.38 4.11
N ARG A 54 9.33 -8.94 5.38
CA ARG A 54 9.34 -9.84 6.53
C ARG A 54 8.04 -10.63 6.66
N GLY A 55 6.90 -9.99 6.45
CA GLY A 55 5.58 -10.63 6.50
C GLY A 55 5.30 -11.34 7.84
N SER A 56 5.92 -10.92 8.93
CA SER A 56 5.83 -11.58 10.25
C SER A 56 4.47 -11.44 10.94
N SER A 57 3.68 -10.44 10.54
CA SER A 57 2.35 -10.17 11.10
C SER A 57 1.43 -9.56 10.06
N SER A 58 0.20 -10.04 10.00
CA SER A 58 -0.85 -9.47 9.14
C SER A 58 -1.15 -8.02 9.51
N TYR A 59 -1.06 -7.65 10.79
CA TYR A 59 -1.26 -6.26 11.21
C TYR A 59 -0.13 -5.33 10.76
N SER A 60 1.12 -5.82 10.74
CA SER A 60 2.24 -5.02 10.21
C SER A 60 2.18 -4.87 8.70
N GLN A 61 1.72 -5.90 7.98
CA GLN A 61 1.47 -5.80 6.54
C GLN A 61 0.34 -4.79 6.24
N LEU A 62 -0.74 -4.84 7.03
CA LEU A 62 -1.84 -3.88 6.93
C LEU A 62 -1.39 -2.44 7.20
N LEU A 63 -0.57 -2.23 8.24
CA LEU A 63 0.03 -0.93 8.51
C LEU A 63 0.86 -0.47 7.31
N ALA A 64 1.77 -1.31 6.82
CA ALA A 64 2.65 -0.96 5.72
C ALA A 64 1.85 -0.57 4.46
N ALA A 65 0.84 -1.36 4.09
CA ALA A 65 -0.05 -1.04 2.98
C ALA A 65 -0.76 0.31 3.18
N THR A 66 -1.28 0.56 4.39
CA THR A 66 -1.99 1.80 4.74
C THR A 66 -1.06 3.03 4.73
N CYS A 67 0.14 2.89 5.29
CA CYS A 67 1.17 3.93 5.30
C CYS A 67 1.62 4.27 3.87
N LEU A 68 1.86 3.27 3.03
CA LEU A 68 2.19 3.47 1.62
C LEU A 68 1.04 4.16 0.88
N THR A 69 -0.23 3.79 1.12
CA THR A 69 -1.39 4.46 0.52
C THR A 69 -1.44 5.94 0.89
N LYS A 70 -1.20 6.27 2.16
CA LYS A 70 -1.10 7.66 2.61
C LYS A 70 0.07 8.37 1.95
N LEU A 71 1.23 7.72 1.84
CA LEU A 71 2.45 8.29 1.30
C LEU A 71 2.31 8.65 -0.19
N VAL A 72 1.77 7.74 -1.00
CA VAL A 72 1.55 7.98 -2.45
C VAL A 72 0.46 9.02 -2.70
N SER A 73 -0.46 9.21 -1.76
CA SER A 73 -1.57 10.17 -1.85
C SER A 73 -1.20 11.57 -1.37
N ARG A 74 0.04 11.82 -0.93
CA ARG A 74 0.48 13.15 -0.49
C ARG A 74 0.56 14.11 -1.67
N THR A 75 -0.10 15.26 -1.53
CA THR A 75 0.03 16.41 -2.43
C THR A 75 1.23 17.28 -2.06
N ASN A 76 1.52 17.40 -0.76
CA ASN A 76 2.67 18.13 -0.24
C ASN A 76 3.89 17.21 -0.26
N ASN A 77 4.88 17.55 -1.09
CA ASN A 77 6.09 16.74 -1.33
C ASN A 77 5.76 15.32 -1.86
N PRO A 78 5.22 15.20 -3.09
CA PRO A 78 4.86 13.92 -3.67
C PRO A 78 6.10 13.06 -3.93
N LEU A 79 5.93 11.74 -3.88
CA LEU A 79 7.01 10.81 -4.23
C LEU A 79 7.43 10.99 -5.69
N PRO A 80 8.73 10.89 -6.00
CA PRO A 80 9.23 10.83 -7.37
C PRO A 80 8.54 9.75 -8.19
N LEU A 81 8.39 10.00 -9.50
CA LEU A 81 7.73 9.06 -10.42
C LEU A 81 8.29 7.64 -10.34
N GLU A 82 9.62 7.49 -10.33
CA GLU A 82 10.27 6.18 -10.24
C GLU A 82 9.86 5.41 -8.98
N GLN A 83 9.83 6.08 -7.82
CA GLN A 83 9.40 5.44 -6.57
C GLN A 83 7.92 5.02 -6.63
N ARG A 84 7.06 5.80 -7.30
CA ARG A 84 5.65 5.41 -7.49
C ARG A 84 5.54 4.16 -8.38
N ILE A 85 6.32 4.10 -9.46
CA ILE A 85 6.37 2.93 -10.35
C ILE A 85 6.86 1.70 -9.58
N ASP A 86 7.92 1.85 -8.79
CA ASP A 86 8.47 0.77 -7.97
C ASP A 86 7.45 0.25 -6.95
N ILE A 87 6.73 1.14 -6.24
CA ILE A 87 5.67 0.75 -5.30
C ILE A 87 4.55 0.00 -6.03
N ARG A 88 4.07 0.51 -7.17
CA ARG A 88 3.04 -0.15 -7.99
C ARG A 88 3.45 -1.58 -8.34
N ASN A 89 4.65 -1.74 -8.90
CA ASN A 89 5.15 -3.03 -9.36
C ASN A 89 5.40 -3.99 -8.19
N TYR A 90 5.96 -3.47 -7.09
CA TYR A 90 6.16 -4.24 -5.86
C TYR A 90 4.85 -4.80 -5.33
N VAL A 91 3.81 -3.96 -5.19
CA VAL A 91 2.51 -4.38 -4.64
C VAL A 91 1.85 -5.44 -5.52
N LEU A 92 1.89 -5.26 -6.83
CA LEU A 92 1.31 -6.25 -7.75
C LEU A 92 2.07 -7.59 -7.67
N ASN A 93 3.39 -7.55 -7.67
CA ASN A 93 4.21 -8.76 -7.49
C ASN A 93 3.99 -9.41 -6.12
N TYR A 94 3.78 -8.60 -5.08
CA TYR A 94 3.47 -9.09 -3.73
C TYR A 94 2.18 -9.91 -3.71
N LEU A 95 1.13 -9.44 -4.38
CA LEU A 95 -0.14 -10.14 -4.52
C LEU A 95 0.01 -11.42 -5.37
N ALA A 96 0.81 -11.37 -6.44
CA ALA A 96 1.06 -12.53 -7.33
C ALA A 96 1.88 -13.64 -6.65
N THR A 97 2.80 -13.29 -5.76
CA THR A 97 3.69 -14.26 -5.09
C THR A 97 3.11 -14.81 -3.78
N ARG A 98 2.04 -14.19 -3.26
CA ARG A 98 1.44 -14.54 -1.96
C ARG A 98 -0.11 -14.59 -2.03
N PRO A 99 -0.71 -15.57 -2.71
CA PRO A 99 -2.17 -15.65 -2.84
C PRO A 99 -2.90 -15.94 -1.53
N LYS A 100 -2.19 -16.44 -0.50
CA LYS A 100 -2.76 -16.86 0.80
C LYS A 100 -2.62 -15.80 1.90
N LEU A 101 -2.51 -14.52 1.54
CA LEU A 101 -2.51 -13.43 2.51
C LEU A 101 -3.85 -13.36 3.24
N ALA A 102 -3.82 -12.83 4.48
CA ALA A 102 -5.05 -12.55 5.19
C ALA A 102 -5.94 -11.59 4.38
N THR A 103 -7.25 -11.86 4.31
CA THR A 103 -8.18 -11.15 3.43
C THR A 103 -8.08 -9.63 3.56
N PHE A 104 -7.99 -9.11 4.78
CA PHE A 104 -7.87 -7.67 5.02
C PHE A 104 -6.54 -7.07 4.54
N VAL A 105 -5.45 -7.84 4.54
CA VAL A 105 -4.16 -7.43 3.99
C VAL A 105 -4.24 -7.37 2.47
N THR A 106 -4.81 -8.40 1.85
CA THR A 106 -5.06 -8.44 0.40
C THR A 106 -5.87 -7.22 -0.04
N GLN A 107 -6.97 -6.91 0.66
CA GLN A 107 -7.80 -5.74 0.35
C GLN A 107 -7.03 -4.42 0.47
N ALA A 108 -6.23 -4.24 1.52
CA ALA A 108 -5.43 -3.03 1.71
C ALA A 108 -4.36 -2.84 0.62
N LEU A 109 -3.73 -3.93 0.17
CA LEU A 109 -2.76 -3.90 -0.92
C LEU A 109 -3.43 -3.61 -2.27
N ILE A 110 -4.60 -4.19 -2.52
CA ILE A 110 -5.40 -3.90 -3.73
C ILE A 110 -5.82 -2.42 -3.74
N GLN A 111 -6.24 -1.87 -2.60
CA GLN A 111 -6.57 -0.45 -2.47
C GLN A 111 -5.36 0.45 -2.76
N LEU A 112 -4.17 0.10 -2.23
CA LEU A 112 -2.93 0.80 -2.55
C LEU A 112 -2.64 0.77 -4.05
N TYR A 113 -2.73 -0.40 -4.68
CA TYR A 113 -2.49 -0.56 -6.11
C TYR A 113 -3.46 0.28 -6.96
N ALA A 114 -4.74 0.27 -6.61
CA ALA A 114 -5.74 1.06 -7.32
C ALA A 114 -5.49 2.56 -7.16
N ARG A 115 -5.22 3.01 -5.92
CA ARG A 115 -4.95 4.42 -5.61
C ARG A 115 -3.73 4.94 -6.37
N ILE A 116 -2.61 4.22 -6.33
CA ILE A 116 -1.38 4.65 -7.01
C ILE A 116 -1.54 4.64 -8.53
N THR A 117 -2.29 3.68 -9.08
CA THR A 117 -2.60 3.61 -10.51
C THR A 117 -3.43 4.80 -10.97
N LYS A 118 -4.45 5.19 -10.19
CA LYS A 118 -5.24 6.40 -10.48
C LYS A 118 -4.40 7.66 -10.44
N LEU A 119 -3.58 7.82 -9.39
CA LEU A 119 -2.76 9.03 -9.23
C LEU A 119 -1.70 9.16 -10.34
N GLY A 120 -1.15 8.05 -10.81
CA GLY A 120 -0.19 8.01 -11.91
C GLY A 120 -0.80 7.87 -13.31
N TRP A 121 -2.13 7.92 -13.46
CA TRP A 121 -2.81 7.58 -14.73
C TRP A 121 -2.35 8.40 -15.94
N PHE A 122 -1.87 9.62 -15.68
CA PHE A 122 -1.36 10.56 -16.68
C PHE A 122 0.16 10.74 -16.64
N ASP A 123 0.87 10.04 -15.75
CA ASP A 123 2.33 10.08 -15.71
C ASP A 123 2.93 9.35 -16.92
N CYS A 124 3.92 9.97 -17.55
CA CYS A 124 4.67 9.38 -18.65
C CYS A 124 6.12 9.10 -18.24
N GLN A 125 6.64 7.93 -18.63
CA GLN A 125 8.06 7.62 -18.58
C GLN A 125 8.50 7.20 -19.99
N LYS A 126 9.44 7.95 -20.60
CA LYS A 126 9.93 7.69 -21.97
C LYS A 126 8.78 7.51 -22.98
N ASP A 127 7.81 8.41 -22.95
CA ASP A 127 6.61 8.43 -23.81
C ASP A 127 5.60 7.28 -23.60
N ASP A 128 5.77 6.43 -22.57
CA ASP A 128 4.79 5.42 -22.17
C ASP A 128 4.01 5.82 -20.90
N TYR A 129 2.70 5.57 -20.91
CA TYR A 129 1.82 5.73 -19.76
C TYR A 129 1.87 4.48 -18.88
N VAL A 130 2.99 4.30 -18.17
CA VAL A 130 3.33 3.08 -17.43
C VAL A 130 2.24 2.58 -16.47
N PHE A 131 1.43 3.47 -15.88
CA PHE A 131 0.34 3.07 -14.98
C PHE A 131 -0.85 2.47 -15.72
N ARG A 132 -1.06 2.78 -17.01
CA ARG A 132 -2.15 2.23 -17.84
C ARG A 132 -1.92 0.77 -18.23
N ASN A 133 -0.69 0.28 -18.10
CA ASN A 133 -0.35 -1.14 -18.25
C ASN A 133 -1.01 -2.02 -17.17
N ALA A 134 -1.71 -1.43 -16.19
CA ALA A 134 -2.37 -2.15 -15.10
C ALA A 134 -3.33 -3.23 -15.58
N ILE A 135 -4.10 -2.97 -16.65
CA ILE A 135 -5.05 -3.97 -17.18
C ILE A 135 -4.29 -5.19 -17.72
N THR A 136 -3.24 -4.96 -18.50
CA THR A 136 -2.37 -6.01 -19.04
C THR A 136 -1.69 -6.80 -17.92
N ASP A 137 -1.18 -6.11 -16.90
CA ASP A 137 -0.50 -6.74 -15.79
C ASP A 137 -1.45 -7.60 -14.93
N VAL A 138 -2.67 -7.12 -14.70
CA VAL A 138 -3.70 -7.84 -13.93
C VAL A 138 -4.28 -9.02 -14.71
N THR A 139 -4.30 -8.97 -16.04
CA THR A 139 -4.76 -10.10 -16.87
C THR A 139 -3.98 -11.38 -16.60
N ARG A 140 -2.71 -11.28 -16.18
CA ARG A 140 -1.89 -12.44 -15.81
C ARG A 140 -2.49 -13.23 -14.64
N PHE A 141 -3.16 -12.57 -13.69
CA PHE A 141 -3.85 -13.24 -12.57
C PHE A 141 -5.04 -14.09 -13.01
N LEU A 142 -5.61 -13.79 -14.19
CA LEU A 142 -6.80 -14.47 -14.70
C LEU A 142 -6.47 -15.79 -15.43
N GLN A 143 -5.19 -16.04 -15.71
CA GLN A 143 -4.74 -17.18 -16.52
C GLN A 143 -4.26 -18.39 -15.70
N ASP A 144 -4.04 -18.20 -14.38
CA ASP A 144 -3.53 -19.23 -13.48
C ASP A 144 -4.67 -19.98 -12.74
N SER A 145 -4.62 -20.04 -11.40
CA SER A 145 -5.58 -20.74 -10.55
C SER A 145 -6.78 -19.87 -10.19
N VAL A 146 -7.84 -20.49 -9.67
CA VAL A 146 -9.04 -19.80 -9.16
C VAL A 146 -8.67 -18.77 -8.08
N GLU A 147 -7.70 -19.08 -7.23
CA GLU A 147 -7.23 -18.19 -6.16
C GLU A 147 -6.65 -16.89 -6.74
N TYR A 148 -5.84 -17.00 -7.79
CA TYR A 148 -5.30 -15.84 -8.51
C TYR A 148 -6.39 -15.08 -9.27
N CYS A 149 -7.34 -15.79 -9.88
CA CYS A 149 -8.45 -15.19 -10.60
C CYS A 149 -9.30 -14.30 -9.66
N ILE A 150 -9.59 -14.76 -8.44
CA ILE A 150 -10.31 -13.96 -7.43
C ILE A 150 -9.55 -12.66 -7.12
N ILE A 151 -8.23 -12.73 -6.93
CA ILE A 151 -7.39 -11.55 -6.70
C ILE A 151 -7.46 -10.61 -7.91
N GLY A 152 -7.29 -11.14 -9.12
CA GLY A 152 -7.33 -10.35 -10.37
C GLY A 152 -8.66 -9.62 -10.56
N VAL A 153 -9.78 -10.32 -10.40
CA VAL A 153 -11.13 -9.73 -10.50
C VAL A 153 -11.34 -8.66 -9.41
N THR A 154 -10.85 -8.89 -8.20
CA THR A 154 -10.95 -7.91 -7.10
C THR A 154 -10.13 -6.65 -7.43
N ILE A 155 -8.92 -6.80 -8.00
CA ILE A 155 -8.11 -5.67 -8.46
C ILE A 155 -8.86 -4.87 -9.52
N LEU A 156 -9.42 -5.53 -10.53
CA LEU A 156 -10.18 -4.85 -11.59
C LEU A 156 -11.38 -4.09 -11.04
N SER A 157 -12.16 -4.73 -10.15
CA SER A 157 -13.29 -4.07 -9.49
C SER A 157 -12.85 -2.85 -8.69
N GLN A 158 -11.75 -2.95 -7.93
CA GLN A 158 -11.26 -1.83 -7.14
C GLN A 158 -10.70 -0.71 -8.02
N LEU A 159 -10.02 -1.03 -9.12
CA LEU A 159 -9.55 -0.05 -10.10
C LEU A 159 -10.73 0.73 -10.70
N THR A 160 -11.78 0.03 -11.14
CA THR A 160 -13.00 0.67 -11.65
C THR A 160 -13.62 1.60 -10.62
N ASN A 161 -13.76 1.14 -9.37
CA ASN A 161 -14.30 1.97 -8.30
C ASN A 161 -13.43 3.19 -8.02
N GLU A 162 -12.12 3.01 -7.91
CA GLU A 162 -11.18 4.08 -7.59
C GLU A 162 -11.15 5.14 -8.70
N ILE A 163 -11.10 4.74 -9.97
CA ILE A 163 -11.13 5.64 -11.13
C ILE A 163 -12.42 6.46 -11.17
N ASN A 164 -13.56 5.83 -10.86
CA ASN A 164 -14.87 6.49 -10.84
C ASN A 164 -15.09 7.41 -9.63
N GLN A 165 -14.27 7.33 -8.58
CA GLN A 165 -14.36 8.28 -7.48
C GLN A 165 -13.91 9.66 -7.92
N VAL A 166 -14.72 10.69 -7.65
CA VAL A 166 -14.31 12.08 -7.87
C VAL A 166 -13.14 12.40 -6.94
N SER A 167 -11.97 12.71 -7.51
CA SER A 167 -10.86 13.23 -6.71
C SER A 167 -11.25 14.63 -6.20
N ALA A 168 -11.25 14.85 -4.89
CA ALA A 168 -11.60 16.14 -4.27
C ALA A 168 -10.71 17.33 -4.71
N THR A 169 -9.68 17.07 -5.52
CA THR A 169 -8.81 18.08 -6.14
C THR A 169 -9.48 18.87 -7.27
N ALA A 170 -10.68 18.48 -7.73
CA ALA A 170 -11.40 19.20 -8.79
C ALA A 170 -12.18 20.45 -8.29
N PHE A 171 -12.23 20.73 -6.98
CA PHE A 171 -13.04 21.82 -6.41
C PHE A 171 -12.27 23.12 -6.10
N PHE A 172 -11.02 23.28 -6.54
CA PHE A 172 -10.23 24.50 -6.31
C PHE A 172 -9.80 25.24 -7.59
N ILE A 173 -10.54 25.06 -8.68
CA ILE A 173 -10.42 25.95 -9.85
C ILE A 173 -11.82 26.42 -10.23
N GLU A 174 -12.36 27.33 -9.43
CA GLU A 174 -13.29 28.39 -9.83
C GLU A 174 -13.06 29.61 -8.92
#